data_AF-A0A3L7S6T9-F1
#
_entry.id   AF-A0A3L7S6T9-F1
#
_cell.length_a   1.000
_cell.length_b   1.000
_cell.length_c   1.000
_cell.angle_alpha   90.00
_cell.angle_beta   90.00
_cell.angle_gamma   90.00
#
_symmetry.space_group_name_H-M   'P 1'
#
loop_
_entity.id
_entity.type
_entity.pdbx_description
1 polymer ?
#
loop_
_entity_poly.entity_id
_entity_poly.type
_entity_poly.pdbx_seq_one_letter_code
_entity_poly.pdbx_strand_id
1 'polypeptide(L)'
;MVFVFLVLRMPNLLVLCQGCFAWVEPHSRLCPECAVEIDLERPDLDRETLDRILGRPLMTLGSVRVDRRDLPSFGELIGTSTGLLFVPRLHRRLNGAWEEVAATRIPSWWPFQGDHTSPRFLSWLRQPLTGLPASHSSATTASQKLDQISLTERLIENPGAFFAERRWIQSMNPRKRMVSLNRAPLRSITLIDETDEGTLYASLNLLSQKMANSDC
;
A
#
# COMPACT_ATOMS: atom_id res chain seq x y z
N MET A 1 3.23 -41.78 6.81
CA MET A 1 4.46 -40.96 6.91
C MET A 1 4.14 -39.60 6.30
N VAL A 2 3.88 -38.59 7.12
CA VAL A 2 3.44 -37.25 6.68
C VAL A 2 4.69 -36.40 6.52
N PHE A 3 5.04 -36.04 5.28
CA PHE A 3 6.08 -35.06 5.02
C PHE A 3 5.53 -33.67 5.34
N VAL A 4 5.83 -33.17 6.53
CA VAL A 4 5.68 -31.76 6.85
C VAL A 4 6.76 -31.02 6.07
N PHE A 5 6.40 -30.45 4.92
CA PHE A 5 7.25 -29.49 4.23
C PHE A 5 7.30 -28.23 5.10
N LEU A 6 8.31 -28.14 5.96
CA LEU A 6 8.78 -26.89 6.49
C LEU A 6 9.36 -26.10 5.31
N VAL A 7 8.49 -25.34 4.64
CA VAL A 7 8.93 -24.29 3.72
C VAL A 7 9.67 -23.28 4.57
N LEU A 8 10.99 -23.42 4.63
CA LEU A 8 11.89 -22.40 5.14
C LEU A 8 11.71 -21.19 4.22
N ARG A 9 10.79 -20.29 4.57
CA ARG A 9 10.69 -18.96 3.96
C ARG A 9 12.03 -18.28 4.20
N MET A 10 12.88 -18.26 3.18
CA MET A 10 14.00 -17.32 3.16
C MET A 10 13.39 -15.92 3.42
N PRO A 11 14.06 -15.05 4.18
CA PRO A 11 13.62 -13.67 4.29
C PRO A 11 13.55 -13.12 2.86
N ASN A 12 12.34 -12.83 2.38
CA ASN A 12 12.14 -12.34 1.02
C ASN A 12 12.91 -11.03 0.92
N LEU A 13 14.01 -11.03 0.17
CA LEU A 13 14.75 -9.82 -0.16
C LEU A 13 13.78 -8.93 -0.93
N LEU A 14 13.44 -7.78 -0.38
CA LEU A 14 12.66 -6.77 -1.06
C LEU A 14 13.60 -5.68 -1.57
N VAL A 15 13.35 -5.23 -2.79
CA VAL A 15 14.09 -4.14 -3.43
C VAL A 15 13.15 -3.06 -3.90
N LEU A 16 13.57 -1.80 -3.80
CA LEU A 16 12.79 -0.67 -4.29
C LEU A 16 13.03 -0.50 -5.78
N CYS A 17 12.01 -0.75 -6.60
CA CYS A 17 12.14 -0.53 -8.04
C CYS A 17 12.29 0.97 -8.34
N GLN A 18 13.43 1.38 -8.93
CA GLN A 18 13.70 2.79 -9.24
C GLN A 18 12.81 3.35 -10.38
N GLY A 19 12.11 2.48 -11.13
CA GLY A 19 11.20 2.91 -12.20
C GLY A 19 9.81 3.33 -11.71
N CYS A 20 9.28 2.65 -10.69
CA CYS A 20 7.92 2.89 -10.18
C CYS A 20 7.83 3.08 -8.66
N PHE A 21 8.98 3.11 -7.98
CA PHE A 21 9.10 3.33 -6.53
C PHE A 21 8.22 2.40 -5.70
N ALA A 22 8.08 1.15 -6.13
CA ALA A 22 7.38 0.10 -5.40
C ALA A 22 8.38 -0.94 -4.89
N TRP A 23 8.17 -1.40 -3.66
CA TRP A 23 8.87 -2.56 -3.12
C TRP A 23 8.42 -3.83 -3.84
N VAL A 24 9.36 -4.58 -4.38
CA VAL A 24 9.10 -5.81 -5.11
C VAL A 24 10.08 -6.91 -4.72
N GLU A 25 9.65 -8.16 -4.84
CA GLU A 25 10.53 -9.30 -4.71
C GLU A 25 11.25 -9.53 -6.05
N PRO A 26 12.60 -9.58 -6.08
CA PRO A 26 13.38 -9.70 -7.32
C PRO A 26 13.41 -11.15 -7.84
N HIS A 27 12.25 -11.83 -7.86
CA HIS A 27 12.10 -13.16 -8.44
C HIS A 27 12.42 -13.20 -9.93
N SER A 28 12.32 -12.05 -10.61
CA SER A 28 12.71 -11.87 -11.99
C SER A 28 13.58 -10.63 -12.12
N ARG A 29 14.33 -10.52 -13.23
CA ARG A 29 15.08 -9.31 -13.57
C ARG A 29 14.17 -8.12 -13.87
N LEU A 30 12.85 -8.28 -13.94
CA LEU A 30 11.90 -7.22 -14.26
C LEU A 30 10.96 -6.94 -13.07
N CYS A 31 10.59 -5.68 -12.93
CA CYS A 31 9.60 -5.28 -11.95
C CYS A 31 8.19 -5.75 -12.37
N PRO A 32 7.44 -6.45 -11.51
CA PRO A 32 6.08 -6.92 -11.84
C PRO A 32 5.05 -5.78 -12.03
N GLU A 33 5.36 -4.57 -11.56
CA GLU A 33 4.46 -3.41 -11.63
C GLU A 33 4.68 -2.55 -12.87
N CYS A 34 5.94 -2.44 -13.31
CA CYS A 34 6.35 -1.51 -14.38
C CYS A 34 7.13 -2.14 -15.53
N ALA A 35 7.49 -3.43 -15.41
CA ALA A 35 8.34 -4.16 -16.35
C ALA A 35 9.74 -3.56 -16.58
N VAL A 36 10.17 -2.56 -15.81
CA VAL A 36 11.54 -2.02 -15.84
C VAL A 36 12.50 -3.05 -15.23
N GLU A 37 13.71 -3.14 -15.78
CA GLU A 37 14.77 -4.00 -15.27
C GLU A 37 15.18 -3.58 -13.84
N ILE A 38 15.30 -4.57 -12.97
CA ILE A 38 15.78 -4.44 -11.60
C ILE A 38 17.27 -4.79 -11.64
N ASP A 39 18.09 -3.75 -11.58
CA ASP A 39 19.53 -3.88 -11.42
C ASP A 39 19.88 -3.87 -9.92
N LEU A 40 20.38 -4.99 -9.42
CA LEU A 40 20.80 -5.15 -8.02
C LEU A 40 22.21 -4.60 -7.76
N GLU A 41 22.99 -4.33 -8.81
CA GLU A 41 24.32 -3.74 -8.71
C GLU A 41 24.23 -2.20 -8.65
N ARG A 42 23.13 -1.64 -9.12
CA ARG A 42 22.86 -0.21 -9.05
C ARG A 42 22.60 0.21 -7.60
N PRO A 43 23.31 1.24 -7.09
CA PRO A 43 23.06 1.73 -5.75
C PRO A 43 21.64 2.28 -5.61
N ASP A 44 21.10 2.16 -4.40
CA ASP A 44 19.84 2.81 -4.02
C ASP A 44 19.93 4.33 -4.23
N LEU A 45 18.79 4.95 -4.50
CA LEU A 45 18.71 6.41 -4.62
C LEU A 45 19.02 7.05 -3.27
N ASP A 46 19.83 8.12 -3.29
CA ASP A 46 20.07 8.92 -2.09
C ASP A 46 18.78 9.61 -1.61
N ARG A 47 18.79 10.00 -0.32
CA ARG A 47 17.63 10.63 0.33
C ARG A 47 17.22 11.92 -0.37
N GLU A 48 18.17 12.74 -0.80
CA GLU A 48 17.90 14.02 -1.45
C GLU A 48 17.18 13.85 -2.80
N THR A 49 17.53 12.80 -3.54
CA THR A 49 16.88 12.45 -4.81
C THR A 49 15.47 11.93 -4.55
N LEU A 50 15.27 11.08 -3.54
CA LEU A 50 13.92 10.65 -3.14
C LEU A 50 13.06 11.82 -2.65
N ASP A 51 13.61 12.74 -1.86
CA ASP A 51 12.90 13.94 -1.41
C ASP A 51 12.41 14.80 -2.57
N ARG A 52 13.24 14.96 -3.61
CA ARG A 52 12.87 15.68 -4.83
C ARG A 52 11.77 14.95 -5.62
N ILE A 53 11.85 13.63 -5.72
CA ILE A 53 10.86 12.80 -6.42
C ILE A 53 9.52 12.83 -5.69
N LEU A 54 9.52 12.65 -4.37
CA LEU A 54 8.31 12.65 -3.53
C LEU A 54 7.71 14.05 -3.38
N GLY A 55 8.52 15.09 -3.49
CA GLY A 55 8.07 16.47 -3.32
C GLY A 55 7.57 16.78 -1.91
N ARG A 56 6.80 17.87 -1.79
CA ARG A 56 6.30 18.34 -0.50
C ARG A 56 5.01 17.61 -0.12
N PRO A 57 4.83 17.17 1.15
CA PRO A 57 3.55 16.66 1.61
C PRO A 57 2.48 17.76 1.52
N LEU A 58 1.33 17.44 0.93
CA LEU A 58 0.19 18.36 0.83
C LEU A 58 -0.91 18.02 1.85
N MET A 59 -1.24 16.73 1.99
CA MET A 59 -2.25 16.26 2.95
C MET A 59 -2.27 14.73 3.07
N THR A 60 -2.74 14.22 4.21
CA THR A 60 -3.17 12.82 4.33
C THR A 60 -4.58 12.67 3.77
N LEU A 61 -4.78 11.72 2.85
CA LEU A 61 -6.07 11.47 2.21
C LEU A 61 -6.94 10.50 3.00
N GLY A 62 -6.33 9.65 3.83
CA GLY A 62 -7.04 8.73 4.73
C GLY A 62 -6.50 7.31 4.68
N SER A 63 -7.19 6.41 5.39
CA SER A 63 -6.90 4.98 5.34
C SER A 63 -7.49 4.35 4.08
N VAL A 64 -6.68 3.58 3.37
CA VAL A 64 -7.08 2.88 2.14
C VAL A 64 -6.61 1.45 2.16
N ARG A 65 -7.30 0.62 1.37
CA ARG A 65 -6.82 -0.70 0.96
C ARG A 65 -6.45 -0.68 -0.51
N VAL A 66 -5.34 -1.33 -0.84
CA VAL A 66 -4.80 -1.45 -2.19
C VAL A 66 -4.94 -2.90 -2.62
N ASP A 67 -5.49 -3.13 -3.81
CA ASP A 67 -5.63 -4.48 -4.37
C ASP A 67 -4.27 -5.01 -4.84
N ARG A 68 -3.65 -5.87 -4.03
CA ARG A 68 -2.35 -6.51 -4.29
C ARG A 68 -2.28 -7.89 -3.61
N ARG A 69 -1.58 -8.85 -4.21
CA ARG A 69 -1.62 -10.27 -3.80
C ARG A 69 -0.69 -10.61 -2.63
N ASP A 70 0.54 -10.12 -2.66
CA ASP A 70 1.61 -10.60 -1.78
C ASP A 70 2.26 -9.49 -0.94
N LEU A 71 1.73 -8.27 -1.00
CA LEU A 71 2.23 -7.11 -0.27
C LEU A 71 1.13 -6.54 0.66
N PRO A 72 1.51 -5.82 1.74
CA PRO A 72 0.55 -5.34 2.75
C PRO A 72 -0.59 -4.48 2.20
N SER A 73 -1.81 -4.99 2.06
CA SER A 73 -2.88 -4.27 1.32
C SER A 73 -3.37 -2.99 2.00
N PHE A 74 -3.28 -2.86 3.33
CA PHE A 74 -3.92 -1.81 4.11
C PHE A 74 -2.92 -0.77 4.63
N GLY A 75 -3.29 0.51 4.53
CA GLY A 75 -2.39 1.60 4.91
C GLY A 75 -3.01 2.98 4.85
N GLU A 76 -2.14 3.99 4.88
CA GLU A 76 -2.49 5.39 4.70
C GLU A 76 -2.08 5.86 3.31
N LEU A 77 -2.91 6.72 2.72
CA LEU A 77 -2.59 7.39 1.47
C LEU A 77 -2.28 8.86 1.74
N ILE A 78 -1.14 9.31 1.26
CA ILE A 78 -0.64 10.67 1.44
C ILE A 78 -0.53 11.32 0.06
N GLY A 79 -1.12 12.50 -0.07
CA GLY A 79 -0.98 13.37 -1.22
C GLY A 79 0.27 14.23 -1.09
N THR A 80 1.08 14.25 -2.14
CA THR A 80 2.29 15.07 -2.24
C THR A 80 2.16 16.04 -3.41
N SER A 81 3.12 16.95 -3.59
CA SER A 81 3.12 17.87 -4.74
C SER A 81 3.37 17.14 -6.08
N THR A 82 4.04 15.99 -6.07
CA THR A 82 4.42 15.26 -7.29
C THR A 82 3.66 13.96 -7.49
N GLY A 83 2.89 13.47 -6.52
CA GLY A 83 2.12 12.23 -6.65
C GLY A 83 1.40 11.75 -5.38
N LEU A 84 1.19 10.45 -5.31
CA LEU A 84 0.54 9.75 -4.19
C LEU A 84 1.52 8.79 -3.53
N LEU A 85 1.72 8.89 -2.22
CA LEU A 85 2.48 7.94 -1.43
C LEU A 85 1.52 7.06 -0.63
N PHE A 86 1.60 5.75 -0.84
CA PHE A 86 0.93 4.77 0.02
C PHE A 86 1.94 4.24 1.04
N VAL A 87 1.56 4.28 2.32
CA VAL A 87 2.35 3.76 3.43
C VAL A 87 1.54 2.67 4.14
N PRO A 88 1.98 1.40 4.09
CA PRO A 88 1.25 0.32 4.73
C PRO A 88 1.28 0.47 6.25
N ARG A 89 0.19 0.07 6.91
CA ARG A 89 0.12 0.02 8.37
C ARG A 89 0.66 -1.32 8.84
N LEU A 90 1.91 -1.31 9.27
CA LEU A 90 2.64 -2.50 9.74
C LEU A 90 2.95 -2.40 11.23
N HIS A 91 2.95 -3.53 11.91
CA HIS A 91 3.46 -3.68 13.25
C HIS A 91 4.70 -4.59 13.23
N ARG A 92 5.78 -4.12 13.86
CA ARG A 92 6.99 -4.93 14.01
C ARG A 92 6.86 -5.79 15.28
N ARG A 93 6.83 -7.11 15.09
CA ARG A 93 6.81 -8.08 16.19
C ARG A 93 8.16 -8.12 16.90
N LEU A 94 8.17 -8.68 18.12
CA LEU A 94 9.39 -8.84 18.93
C LEU A 94 10.49 -9.66 18.24
N ASN A 95 10.12 -10.58 17.36
CA ASN A 95 11.07 -11.36 16.55
C ASN A 95 11.59 -10.59 15.32
N GLY A 96 11.26 -9.31 15.19
CA GLY A 96 11.64 -8.45 14.08
C GLY A 96 10.78 -8.59 12.82
N ALA A 97 9.84 -9.54 12.77
CA ALA A 97 8.97 -9.73 11.61
C ALA A 97 7.92 -8.61 11.52
N TRP A 98 7.55 -8.25 10.30
CA TRP A 98 6.45 -7.33 10.03
C TRP A 98 5.12 -8.09 9.95
N GLU A 99 4.10 -7.52 10.59
CA GLU A 99 2.72 -7.99 10.52
C GLU A 99 1.85 -6.84 10.01
N GLU A 100 1.00 -7.12 9.02
CA GLU A 100 0.01 -6.16 8.56
C GLU A 100 -1.07 -5.96 9.63
N VAL A 101 -1.35 -4.69 9.96
CA VAL A 101 -2.49 -4.37 10.81
C VAL A 101 -3.75 -4.68 10.02
N ALA A 102 -4.52 -5.64 10.50
CA ALA A 102 -5.77 -6.02 9.84
C ALA A 102 -6.68 -4.79 9.68
N ALA A 103 -7.21 -4.62 8.47
CA ALA A 103 -8.23 -3.62 8.23
C ALA A 103 -9.43 -3.89 9.16
N THR A 104 -9.94 -2.84 9.80
CA THR A 104 -11.09 -2.94 10.73
C THR A 104 -12.38 -3.36 10.03
N ARG A 105 -12.47 -3.14 8.72
CA ARG A 105 -13.63 -3.52 7.90
C ARG A 105 -13.29 -4.70 7.02
N ILE A 106 -14.18 -5.69 7.04
CA ILE A 106 -14.20 -6.71 6.01
C ILE A 106 -15.06 -6.12 4.88
N PRO A 107 -14.55 -5.97 3.64
CA PRO A 107 -15.32 -5.35 2.58
C PRO A 107 -16.57 -6.19 2.30
N SER A 108 -17.76 -5.62 2.52
CA SER A 108 -19.05 -6.29 2.27
C SER A 108 -19.31 -6.60 0.79
N TRP A 109 -18.45 -6.10 -0.11
CA TRP A 109 -18.53 -6.27 -1.56
C TRP A 109 -17.49 -7.25 -2.11
N TRP A 110 -16.64 -7.85 -1.27
CA TRP A 110 -15.65 -8.81 -1.75
C TRP A 110 -16.38 -10.08 -2.24
N PRO A 111 -16.26 -10.46 -3.52
CA PRO A 111 -17.13 -11.45 -4.15
C PRO A 111 -16.93 -12.88 -3.60
N PHE A 112 -15.89 -13.10 -2.81
CA PHE A 112 -15.64 -14.37 -2.11
C PHE A 112 -16.43 -14.52 -0.80
N GLN A 113 -17.28 -13.55 -0.43
CA GLN A 113 -18.19 -13.68 0.72
C GLN A 113 -19.48 -14.45 0.41
N GLY A 114 -19.74 -14.82 -0.84
CA GLY A 114 -21.11 -15.13 -1.27
C GLY A 114 -21.32 -16.34 -2.16
N ASP A 115 -20.40 -17.30 -2.25
CA ASP A 115 -20.77 -18.65 -2.71
C ASP A 115 -20.30 -19.72 -1.72
N HIS A 116 -21.28 -20.23 -0.98
CA HIS A 116 -21.17 -21.26 0.04
C HIS A 116 -20.83 -22.65 -0.52
N THR A 117 -20.25 -22.75 -1.71
CA THR A 117 -19.67 -23.98 -2.25
C THR A 117 -18.17 -24.10 -1.95
N SER A 118 -17.68 -23.54 -0.84
CA SER A 118 -16.50 -24.12 -0.22
C SER A 118 -16.88 -25.52 0.26
N PRO A 119 -16.28 -26.60 -0.26
CA PRO A 119 -16.69 -27.94 0.10
C PRO A 119 -16.57 -28.12 1.62
N ARG A 120 -17.63 -28.66 2.24
CA ARG A 120 -17.83 -28.74 3.71
C ARG A 120 -16.68 -29.39 4.48
N PHE A 121 -15.70 -30.02 3.80
CA PHE A 121 -14.56 -30.67 4.44
C PHE A 121 -13.47 -29.71 4.95
N LEU A 122 -13.55 -28.39 4.67
CA LEU A 122 -12.58 -27.40 5.19
C LEU A 122 -13.11 -26.54 6.35
N SER A 123 -14.32 -26.82 6.86
CA SER A 123 -14.90 -26.07 8.00
C SER A 123 -14.16 -26.33 9.33
N TRP A 124 -13.53 -27.48 9.51
CA TRP A 124 -12.76 -27.82 10.71
C TRP A 124 -11.43 -27.05 10.84
N LEU A 125 -10.90 -26.50 9.74
CA LEU A 125 -9.74 -25.61 9.75
C LEU A 125 -10.11 -24.16 10.12
N ARG A 126 -11.41 -23.82 10.15
CA ARG A 126 -11.89 -22.54 10.66
C ARG A 126 -12.17 -22.67 12.15
N GLN A 127 -11.10 -22.83 12.94
CA GLN A 127 -11.21 -22.48 14.34
C GLN A 127 -11.50 -20.97 14.41
N PRO A 128 -12.60 -20.55 15.05
CA PRO A 128 -12.79 -19.14 15.33
C PRO A 128 -11.62 -18.69 16.21
N LEU A 129 -10.86 -17.70 15.74
CA LEU A 129 -9.97 -16.91 16.59
C LEU A 129 -10.86 -16.07 17.53
N THR A 130 -11.53 -16.74 18.46
CA THR A 130 -12.22 -16.11 19.58
C THR A 130 -11.16 -15.62 20.56
N GLY A 131 -11.11 -14.31 20.75
CA GLY A 131 -10.63 -13.75 22.03
C GLY A 131 -9.29 -13.05 22.02
N LEU A 132 -8.90 -12.36 20.94
CA LEU A 132 -8.05 -11.19 21.14
C LEU A 132 -8.97 -9.99 21.33
N PRO A 133 -8.94 -9.32 22.49
CA PRO A 133 -9.68 -8.08 22.66
C PRO A 133 -9.22 -7.15 21.55
N ALA A 134 -10.17 -6.68 20.73
CA ALA A 134 -9.94 -5.56 19.85
C ALA A 134 -9.54 -4.40 20.77
N SER A 135 -8.23 -4.25 21.00
CA SER A 135 -7.68 -3.03 21.54
C SER A 135 -8.02 -2.00 20.49
N HIS A 136 -9.15 -1.35 20.68
CA HIS A 136 -9.45 -0.04 20.15
C HIS A 136 -8.39 0.87 20.76
N SER A 137 -7.16 0.76 20.24
CA SER A 137 -6.26 1.89 20.17
C SER A 137 -7.03 2.88 19.33
N SER A 138 -7.82 3.72 20.02
CA SER A 138 -8.18 5.04 19.56
C SER A 138 -6.84 5.69 19.27
N ALA A 139 -6.34 5.45 18.06
CA ALA A 139 -5.26 6.20 17.49
C ALA A 139 -5.85 7.60 17.39
N THR A 140 -5.71 8.35 18.49
CA THR A 140 -5.80 9.78 18.49
C THR A 140 -4.76 10.16 17.46
N THR A 141 -5.23 10.37 16.23
CA THR A 141 -4.46 10.87 15.11
C THR A 141 -4.10 12.29 15.49
N ALA A 142 -3.17 12.43 16.46
CA ALA A 142 -2.40 13.63 16.64
C ALA A 142 -1.90 13.91 15.23
N SER A 143 -2.36 15.02 14.67
CA SER A 143 -2.02 15.47 13.33
C SER A 143 -0.50 15.56 13.29
N GLN A 144 0.14 14.44 12.98
CA GLN A 144 1.58 14.32 12.99
C GLN A 144 1.97 15.16 11.81
N LYS A 145 2.61 16.31 12.09
CA LYS A 145 3.01 17.26 11.07
C LYS A 145 3.76 16.48 10.00
N LEU A 146 3.17 16.37 8.81
CA LEU A 146 3.77 15.68 7.68
C LEU A 146 4.99 16.49 7.27
N ASP A 147 6.17 16.06 7.70
CA ASP A 147 7.44 16.65 7.28
C ASP A 147 7.97 15.89 6.06
N GLN A 148 8.72 16.54 5.18
CA GLN A 148 9.23 15.94 3.96
C GLN A 148 10.23 14.82 4.26
N ILE A 149 11.14 15.05 5.22
CA ILE A 149 12.10 14.04 5.71
C ILE A 149 11.35 12.78 6.15
N SER A 150 10.16 12.95 6.76
CA SER A 150 9.34 11.83 7.22
C SER A 150 8.72 11.01 6.07
N LEU A 151 8.57 11.55 4.86
CA LEU A 151 8.02 10.79 3.72
C LEU A 151 9.04 9.83 3.12
N THR A 152 10.27 10.29 2.91
CA THR A 152 11.36 9.45 2.38
C THR A 152 11.69 8.34 3.36
N GLU A 153 11.78 8.64 4.66
CA GLU A 153 11.96 7.63 5.70
C GLU A 153 10.81 6.62 5.70
N ARG A 154 9.55 7.09 5.60
CA ARG A 154 8.40 6.18 5.48
C ARG A 154 8.46 5.28 4.25
N LEU A 155 8.89 5.79 3.08
CA LEU A 155 9.04 4.96 1.88
C LEU A 155 10.11 3.89 2.06
N ILE A 156 11.26 4.23 2.66
CA ILE A 156 12.40 3.33 2.85
C ILE A 156 12.14 2.30 3.96
N GLU A 157 11.52 2.71 5.07
CA GLU A 157 11.39 1.87 6.26
C GLU A 157 10.17 0.94 6.23
N ASN A 158 9.20 1.21 5.36
CA ASN A 158 7.95 0.44 5.32
C ASN A 158 7.91 -0.46 4.07
N PRO A 159 8.23 -1.77 4.21
CA PRO A 159 8.17 -2.69 3.08
C PRO A 159 6.73 -2.75 2.53
N GLY A 160 6.61 -2.59 1.22
CA GLY A 160 5.33 -2.47 0.55
C GLY A 160 4.76 -1.05 0.50
N ALA A 161 5.45 -0.02 0.99
CA ALA A 161 5.17 1.34 0.55
C ALA A 161 5.33 1.46 -0.97
N PHE A 162 4.62 2.40 -1.59
CA PHE A 162 4.90 2.75 -2.98
C PHE A 162 4.55 4.20 -3.27
N PHE A 163 5.22 4.76 -4.27
CA PHE A 163 4.91 6.09 -4.77
C PHE A 163 4.38 6.06 -6.21
N ALA A 164 3.15 6.55 -6.39
CA ALA A 164 2.54 6.75 -7.70
C ALA A 164 2.68 8.21 -8.12
N GLU A 165 3.71 8.49 -8.92
CA GLU A 165 3.98 9.82 -9.45
C GLU A 165 2.84 10.30 -10.38
N ARG A 166 2.48 11.57 -10.26
CA ARG A 166 1.37 12.20 -11.00
C ARG A 166 1.49 12.03 -12.50
N ARG A 167 2.71 12.17 -13.06
CA ARG A 167 2.94 12.06 -14.51
C ARG A 167 2.53 10.70 -15.08
N TRP A 168 2.50 9.66 -14.24
CA TRP A 168 2.06 8.33 -14.64
C TRP A 168 0.55 8.14 -14.46
N ILE A 169 -0.13 8.94 -13.64
CA ILE A 169 -1.58 8.83 -13.42
C ILE A 169 -2.33 9.53 -14.56
N GLN A 170 -2.80 8.76 -15.54
CA GLN A 170 -3.50 9.28 -16.71
C GLN A 170 -4.96 9.62 -16.42
N SER A 171 -5.63 8.76 -15.65
CA SER A 171 -7.02 8.96 -15.27
C SER A 171 -7.34 8.28 -13.95
N MET A 172 -8.38 8.81 -13.29
CA MET A 172 -8.94 8.27 -12.06
C MET A 172 -10.39 7.91 -12.30
N ASN A 173 -10.74 6.65 -12.11
CA ASN A 173 -12.09 6.15 -12.31
C ASN A 173 -12.74 5.85 -10.96
N PRO A 174 -13.63 6.72 -10.45
CA PRO A 174 -14.35 6.46 -9.23
C PRO A 174 -15.46 5.43 -9.44
N ARG A 175 -15.62 4.52 -8.49
CA ARG A 175 -16.74 3.57 -8.41
C ARG A 175 -17.10 3.33 -6.95
N LYS A 176 -18.11 4.05 -6.46
CA LYS A 176 -18.52 4.02 -5.04
C LYS A 176 -17.31 4.35 -4.14
N ARG A 177 -16.85 3.40 -3.32
CA ARG A 177 -15.68 3.52 -2.45
C ARG A 177 -14.37 3.10 -3.10
N MET A 178 -14.38 2.76 -4.39
CA MET A 178 -13.20 2.34 -5.11
C MET A 178 -12.76 3.47 -6.03
N VAL A 179 -11.46 3.68 -6.14
CA VAL A 179 -10.85 4.56 -7.14
C VAL A 179 -9.78 3.78 -7.85
N SER A 180 -9.94 3.57 -9.16
CA SER A 180 -8.91 2.95 -9.98
C SER A 180 -8.03 4.03 -10.61
N LEU A 181 -6.72 3.95 -10.36
CA LEU A 181 -5.70 4.79 -10.96
C LEU A 181 -5.18 4.09 -12.21
N ASN A 182 -5.45 4.64 -13.39
CA ASN A 182 -4.84 4.16 -14.63
C ASN A 182 -3.44 4.78 -14.78
N ARG A 183 -2.40 3.93 -14.87
CA ARG A 183 -1.01 4.35 -14.76
C ARG A 183 -0.13 4.11 -16.00
N ALA A 184 -0.65 4.16 -17.24
CA ALA A 184 0.13 3.68 -18.37
C ALA A 184 1.51 4.39 -18.54
N PRO A 185 2.60 3.64 -18.80
CA PRO A 185 2.62 2.21 -19.18
C PRO A 185 2.55 1.22 -18.00
N LEU A 186 2.47 1.71 -16.76
CA LEU A 186 2.42 0.90 -15.54
C LEU A 186 1.04 0.25 -15.36
N ARG A 187 1.02 -0.80 -14.55
CA ARG A 187 -0.21 -1.47 -14.13
C ARG A 187 -1.13 -0.51 -13.37
N SER A 188 -2.44 -0.60 -13.60
CA SER A 188 -3.43 0.14 -12.82
C SER A 188 -3.42 -0.28 -11.35
N ILE A 189 -3.71 0.66 -10.46
CA ILE A 189 -3.86 0.42 -9.02
C ILE A 189 -5.30 0.69 -8.63
N THR A 190 -5.89 -0.22 -7.86
CA THR A 190 -7.22 -0.01 -7.27
C THR A 190 -7.06 0.34 -5.81
N LEU A 191 -7.54 1.52 -5.45
CA LEU A 191 -7.64 2.01 -4.08
C LEU A 191 -9.08 1.82 -3.60
N ILE A 192 -9.23 1.36 -2.36
CA ILE A 192 -10.51 1.14 -1.69
C ILE A 192 -10.50 2.03 -0.46
N ASP A 193 -11.50 2.89 -0.36
CA ASP A 193 -11.70 3.77 0.77
C ASP A 193 -12.19 3.00 2.00
N GLU A 194 -11.40 3.04 3.07
CA GLU A 194 -11.71 2.40 4.34
C GLU A 194 -12.33 3.40 5.34
N THR A 195 -12.43 4.68 4.98
CA THR A 195 -13.09 5.69 5.81
C THR A 195 -14.60 5.46 5.92
N ASP A 196 -15.18 5.95 7.00
CA ASP A 196 -16.63 5.82 7.25
C ASP A 196 -17.45 6.63 6.24
N GLU A 197 -16.92 7.77 5.83
CA GLU A 197 -17.59 8.77 5.03
C GLU A 197 -17.48 8.53 3.52
N GLY A 198 -16.50 7.74 3.06
CA GLY A 198 -16.30 7.51 1.63
C GLY A 198 -15.70 8.74 0.91
N THR A 199 -14.83 9.50 1.59
CA THR A 199 -14.32 10.80 1.14
C THR A 199 -13.12 10.72 0.22
N LEU A 200 -12.54 9.53 -0.02
CA LEU A 200 -11.30 9.37 -0.78
C LEU A 200 -11.33 10.06 -2.15
N TYR A 201 -12.41 9.90 -2.92
CA TYR A 201 -12.52 10.51 -4.24
C TYR A 201 -12.57 12.05 -4.18
N ALA A 202 -13.30 12.59 -3.21
CA ALA A 202 -13.36 14.04 -3.00
C ALA A 202 -11.98 14.59 -2.61
N SER A 203 -11.27 13.89 -1.70
CA SER A 203 -9.91 14.21 -1.28
C SER A 203 -8.91 14.16 -2.44
N LEU A 204 -9.03 13.17 -3.33
CA LEU A 204 -8.20 13.06 -4.53
C LEU A 204 -8.44 14.20 -5.52
N ASN A 205 -9.70 14.62 -5.72
CA ASN A 205 -10.02 15.77 -6.57
C ASN A 205 -9.45 17.06 -5.98
N LEU A 206 -9.60 17.26 -4.67
CA LEU A 206 -9.01 18.41 -3.98
C LEU A 206 -7.48 18.40 -4.07
N LEU A 207 -6.86 17.24 -3.93
CA LEU A 207 -5.42 17.09 -4.12
C LEU A 207 -5.00 17.48 -5.55
N SER A 208 -5.71 16.98 -6.57
CA SER A 208 -5.43 17.30 -7.98
C SER A 208 -5.45 18.81 -8.23
N GLN A 209 -6.42 19.53 -7.64
CA GLN A 209 -6.49 20.99 -7.69
C GLN A 209 -5.29 21.65 -6.99
N LYS A 210 -4.90 21.17 -5.80
CA LYS A 210 -3.72 21.69 -5.08
C LYS A 210 -2.42 21.45 -5.85
N MET A 211 -2.26 20.30 -6.49
CA MET A 211 -1.08 19.99 -7.30
C MET A 211 -0.98 20.90 -8.52
N ALA A 212 -2.10 21.18 -9.20
CA ALA A 212 -2.13 22.12 -10.32
C ALA A 212 -1.71 23.56 -9.93
N ASN A 213 -1.96 23.96 -8.67
CA ASN A 213 -1.59 25.28 -8.17
C ASN A 213 -0.14 25.35 -7.65
N SER A 214 0.54 24.22 -7.42
CA SER A 214 1.92 24.20 -6.93
C SER A 214 2.97 24.32 -8.05
N ASP A 215 2.53 24.26 -9.31
CA ASP A 215 3.38 24.37 -10.49
C ASP A 215 3.60 25.83 -10.95
N CYS A 216 3.02 26.80 -10.23
CA CYS A 216 3.17 28.25 -10.42
C CYS A 216 4.10 28.86 -9.36
#